data_AF-A0A6N2SCS9-F1
#
_entry.id   AF-A0A6N2SCS9-F1
#
_cell.length_a   1.000
_cell.length_b   1.000
_cell.length_c   1.000
_cell.angle_alpha   90.00
_cell.angle_beta   90.00
_cell.angle_gamma   90.00
#
_symmetry.space_group_name_H-M   'P 1'
#
loop_
_entity.id
_entity.type
_entity.pdbx_description
1 polymer ?
#
loop_
_entity_poly.entity_id
_entity_poly.type
_entity_poly.pdbx_seq_one_letter_code
_entity_poly.pdbx_strand_id
1 'polypeptide(L)'
;MTLSTSAIKTGLQYFTAALLCALFGAVYELFSHSVFSYYMLYAFMIPLAGGALLFFLMGYFQWKIPGKVSRSLWQFGIAALTVGCLLQGVLEIYGTTNRLMIVYWVTGGAFLIGGAAAYFTGSRRCTE
;
A
#
# COMPACT_ATOMS: atom_id res chain seq x y z
N MET A 1 -4.99 -21.94 -18.62
CA MET A 1 -4.44 -20.65 -18.16
C MET A 1 -5.58 -19.70 -17.80
N THR A 2 -6.23 -19.91 -16.67
CA THR A 2 -7.28 -19.00 -16.15
C THR A 2 -6.66 -18.12 -15.07
N LEU A 3 -5.74 -17.24 -15.48
CA LEU A 3 -5.22 -16.21 -14.58
C LEU A 3 -6.40 -15.28 -14.26
N SER A 4 -7.01 -15.51 -13.10
CA SER A 4 -8.29 -14.95 -12.67
C SER A 4 -8.35 -13.44 -12.95
N THR A 5 -9.29 -13.01 -13.80
CA THR A 5 -9.55 -11.61 -14.16
C THR A 5 -9.62 -10.69 -12.93
N SER A 6 -9.98 -11.23 -11.77
CA SER A 6 -10.03 -10.56 -10.47
C SER A 6 -8.66 -10.14 -9.92
N ALA A 7 -7.57 -10.87 -10.21
CA ALA A 7 -6.23 -10.49 -9.79
C ALA A 7 -5.70 -9.30 -10.61
N ILE A 8 -5.92 -9.33 -11.94
CA ILE A 8 -5.54 -8.25 -12.85
C ILE A 8 -6.31 -6.97 -12.52
N LYS A 9 -7.63 -7.06 -12.28
CA LYS A 9 -8.44 -5.90 -11.87
C LYS A 9 -7.92 -5.25 -10.59
N THR A 10 -7.54 -6.05 -9.59
CA THR A 10 -7.00 -5.52 -8.34
C THR A 10 -5.60 -4.95 -8.51
N GLY A 11 -4.73 -5.60 -9.29
CA GLY A 11 -3.43 -5.02 -9.66
C GLY A 11 -3.58 -3.67 -10.38
N LEU A 12 -4.55 -3.57 -11.31
CA LEU A 12 -4.87 -2.33 -12.00
C LEU A 12 -5.39 -1.25 -11.03
N GLN A 13 -6.23 -1.60 -10.06
CA GLN A 13 -6.69 -0.66 -9.03
C GLN A 13 -5.53 -0.08 -8.22
N TYR A 14 -4.58 -0.92 -7.79
CA TYR A 14 -3.39 -0.46 -7.08
C TYR A 14 -2.47 0.38 -7.97
N PHE A 15 -2.35 0.04 -9.25
CA PHE A 15 -1.59 0.82 -10.22
C PHE A 15 -2.22 2.21 -10.43
N THR A 16 -3.54 2.30 -10.61
CA THR A 16 -4.25 3.59 -10.69
C THR A 16 -4.09 4.39 -9.40
N ALA A 17 -4.18 3.76 -8.23
CA ALA A 17 -3.97 4.43 -6.94
C ALA A 17 -2.54 4.99 -6.80
N ALA A 18 -1.52 4.23 -7.23
CA ALA A 18 -0.14 4.70 -7.28
C ALA A 18 0.02 5.90 -8.23
N LEU A 19 -0.61 5.85 -9.41
CA LEU A 19 -0.54 6.93 -10.39
C LEU A 19 -1.21 8.21 -9.87
N LEU A 20 -2.35 8.09 -9.18
CA LEU A 20 -2.99 9.22 -8.49
C LEU A 20 -2.12 9.79 -7.37
N CYS A 21 -1.48 8.95 -6.55
CA CYS A 21 -0.55 9.41 -5.51
C CYS A 21 0.67 10.12 -6.10
N ALA A 22 1.23 9.60 -7.20
CA ALA A 22 2.34 10.23 -7.91
C ALA A 22 1.95 11.59 -8.51
N LEU A 23 0.77 11.67 -9.13
CA LEU A 23 0.24 12.92 -9.67
C LEU A 23 0.00 13.95 -8.57
N PHE A 24 -0.55 13.53 -7.43
CA PHE A 24 -0.74 14.40 -6.27
C PHE A 24 0.61 14.90 -5.70
N GLY A 25 1.61 14.02 -5.61
CA GLY A 25 2.99 14.37 -5.26
C GLY A 25 3.59 15.41 -6.20
N ALA A 26 3.48 15.19 -7.52
CA ALA A 26 4.01 16.11 -8.54
C ALA A 26 3.31 17.48 -8.53
N VAL A 27 1.98 17.50 -8.33
CA VAL A 27 1.24 18.77 -8.19
C VAL A 27 1.72 19.52 -6.96
N TYR A 28 1.84 18.86 -5.80
CA TYR A 28 2.33 19.52 -4.59
C TYR A 28 3.77 20.00 -4.75
N GLU A 29 4.64 19.22 -5.41
CA GLU A 29 6.00 19.64 -5.70
C GLU A 29 6.04 20.95 -6.49
N LEU A 30 5.18 21.06 -7.51
CA LEU A 30 5.07 22.27 -8.33
C LEU A 30 4.61 23.50 -7.53
N PHE A 31 3.72 23.32 -6.55
CA PHE A 31 3.20 24.40 -5.71
C PHE A 31 4.01 24.70 -4.44
N SER A 32 4.96 23.83 -4.05
CA SER A 32 5.65 23.93 -2.75
C SER A 32 6.86 24.88 -2.74
N HIS A 33 7.11 25.65 -3.81
CA HIS A 33 8.17 26.67 -3.88
C HIS A 33 9.52 26.20 -3.27
N SER A 34 10.02 25.03 -3.72
CA SER A 34 11.26 24.36 -3.26
C SER A 34 11.27 23.71 -1.87
N VAL A 35 10.12 23.58 -1.21
CA VAL A 35 9.97 22.75 -0.01
C VAL A 35 9.55 21.33 -0.41
N PHE A 36 10.44 20.36 -0.19
CA PHE A 36 10.21 18.97 -0.56
C PHE A 36 10.05 18.09 0.68
N SER A 37 9.13 17.13 0.61
CA SER A 37 9.01 16.05 1.59
C SER A 37 9.24 14.71 0.92
N TYR A 38 10.21 13.95 1.43
CA TYR A 38 10.51 12.60 0.96
C TYR A 38 9.30 11.66 1.07
N TYR A 39 8.49 11.78 2.12
CA TYR A 39 7.33 10.91 2.34
C TYR A 39 6.24 11.05 1.27
N MET A 40 6.12 12.25 0.69
CA MET A 40 5.14 12.54 -0.34
C MET A 40 5.60 12.02 -1.70
N LEU A 41 6.88 12.22 -2.00
CA LEU A 41 7.52 11.77 -3.23
C LEU A 41 7.49 10.23 -3.33
N TYR A 42 7.70 9.53 -2.21
CA TYR A 42 7.66 8.06 -2.15
C TYR A 42 6.26 7.47 -1.86
N ALA A 43 5.23 8.29 -1.66
CA ALA A 43 3.89 7.79 -1.34
C ALA A 43 3.32 6.85 -2.43
N PHE A 44 3.70 7.05 -3.70
CA PHE A 44 3.29 6.16 -4.80
C PHE A 44 3.94 4.77 -4.73
N MET A 45 5.11 4.64 -4.11
CA MET A 45 5.83 3.36 -4.04
C MET A 45 5.11 2.34 -3.16
N ILE A 46 4.36 2.78 -2.15
CA ILE A 46 3.63 1.90 -1.23
C ILE A 46 2.52 1.11 -1.96
N PRO A 47 1.55 1.74 -2.67
CA PRO A 47 0.56 1.00 -3.45
C PRO A 47 1.18 0.27 -4.65
N LEU A 48 2.28 0.77 -5.22
CA LEU A 48 2.96 0.11 -6.34
C LEU A 48 3.67 -1.18 -5.91
N ALA A 49 4.53 -1.12 -4.88
CA ALA A 49 5.28 -2.26 -4.39
C ALA A 49 4.42 -3.20 -3.54
N GLY A 50 3.64 -2.64 -2.61
CA GLY A 50 2.79 -3.41 -1.70
C GLY A 50 1.53 -3.99 -2.36
N GLY A 51 0.98 -3.30 -3.36
CA GLY A 51 -0.22 -3.72 -4.08
C GLY A 51 0.13 -4.39 -5.40
N ALA A 52 0.46 -3.59 -6.41
CA ALA A 52 0.60 -4.06 -7.77
C ALA A 52 1.69 -5.15 -7.93
N LEU A 53 2.88 -4.91 -7.38
CA LEU A 53 4.02 -5.83 -7.52
C LEU A 53 3.78 -7.15 -6.79
N LEU A 54 3.28 -7.12 -5.55
CA LEU A 54 2.98 -8.35 -4.80
C LEU A 54 1.89 -9.22 -5.46
N PHE A 55 0.82 -8.61 -5.99
CA PHE A 55 -0.21 -9.37 -6.72
C PHE A 55 0.31 -9.94 -8.05
N PHE A 56 1.19 -9.20 -8.74
CA PHE A 56 1.81 -9.68 -9.98
C PHE A 56 2.78 -10.85 -9.72
N LEU A 57 3.58 -10.74 -8.66
CA LEU A 57 4.53 -11.77 -8.24
C LEU A 57 3.82 -13.05 -7.78
N MET A 58 2.72 -12.92 -7.03
CA MET A 58 1.86 -14.06 -6.68
C MET A 58 1.27 -14.75 -7.90
N GLY A 59 0.85 -13.99 -8.92
CA GLY A 59 0.35 -14.53 -10.18
C GLY A 59 1.43 -15.26 -10.98
N TYR A 60 2.64 -14.70 -11.00
CA TYR A 60 3.80 -15.30 -11.69
C TYR A 60 4.29 -16.59 -11.00
N PHE A 61 4.38 -16.60 -9.67
CA PHE A 61 4.88 -17.73 -8.89
C PHE A 61 3.82 -18.80 -8.57
N GLN A 62 2.57 -18.63 -9.05
CA GLN A 62 1.43 -19.52 -8.78
C GLN A 62 1.20 -19.78 -7.28
N TRP A 63 1.48 -18.78 -6.44
CA TRP A 63 1.28 -18.91 -5.00
C TRP A 63 -0.22 -18.98 -4.66
N LYS A 64 -0.56 -19.78 -3.63
CA LYS A 64 -1.95 -19.91 -3.16
C LYS A 64 -2.53 -18.52 -2.93
N ILE A 65 -3.71 -18.28 -3.49
CA ILE A 65 -4.39 -16.99 -3.39
C ILE A 65 -4.77 -16.79 -1.91
N PRO A 66 -4.38 -15.65 -1.28
CA PRO A 66 -4.76 -15.35 0.09
C PRO A 66 -6.28 -15.41 0.25
N GLY A 67 -6.76 -15.99 1.36
CA GLY A 67 -8.18 -15.97 1.70
C GLY A 67 -8.73 -14.54 1.79
N LYS A 68 -10.05 -14.37 1.63
CA LYS A 68 -10.73 -13.05 1.59
C LYS A 68 -10.28 -12.11 2.72
N VAL A 69 -10.13 -12.64 3.94
CA VAL A 69 -9.73 -11.89 5.13
C VAL A 69 -8.30 -11.35 5.04
N SER A 70 -7.33 -12.18 4.62
CA SER A 70 -5.93 -11.75 4.44
C SER A 70 -5.82 -10.67 3.36
N ARG A 71 -6.58 -10.82 2.26
CA ARG A 71 -6.61 -9.82 1.19
C ARG A 71 -7.17 -8.47 1.65
N SER A 72 -8.26 -8.47 2.41
CA SER A 72 -8.84 -7.25 2.96
C SER A 72 -7.91 -6.57 3.97
N LEU A 73 -7.31 -7.32 4.89
CA LEU A 73 -6.32 -6.80 5.84
C LEU A 73 -5.13 -6.15 5.12
N TRP A 74 -4.63 -6.79 4.06
CA TRP A 74 -3.56 -6.25 3.23
C TRP A 74 -3.96 -4.94 2.56
N GLN A 75 -5.16 -4.87 1.99
CA GLN A 75 -5.70 -3.65 1.37
C GLN A 75 -5.82 -2.50 2.38
N PHE A 76 -6.31 -2.78 3.60
CA PHE A 76 -6.40 -1.79 4.66
C PHE A 76 -5.03 -1.31 5.13
N GLY A 77 -4.04 -2.21 5.25
CA GLY A 77 -2.67 -1.84 5.62
C GLY A 77 -1.99 -0.93 4.61
N ILE A 78 -2.08 -1.26 3.31
CA ILE A 78 -1.56 -0.41 2.22
C ILE A 78 -2.27 0.94 2.22
N ALA A 79 -3.60 0.97 2.35
CA ALA A 79 -4.35 2.21 2.36
C ALA A 79 -3.95 3.11 3.54
N ALA A 80 -3.84 2.54 4.75
CA ALA A 80 -3.43 3.28 5.95
C ALA A 80 -2.01 3.86 5.82
N LEU A 81 -1.05 3.08 5.31
CA LEU A 81 0.32 3.57 5.08
C LEU A 81 0.38 4.65 3.99
N THR A 82 -0.34 4.46 2.89
CA THR A 82 -0.37 5.46 1.80
C THR A 82 -0.92 6.79 2.30
N VAL A 83 -2.04 6.75 3.03
CA VAL A 83 -2.62 7.95 3.65
C VAL A 83 -1.66 8.57 4.68
N GLY A 84 -1.00 7.74 5.50
CA GLY A 84 0.01 8.19 6.46
C GLY A 84 1.17 8.94 5.81
N CYS A 85 1.73 8.40 4.72
CA CYS A 85 2.80 9.05 3.96
C CYS A 85 2.35 10.36 3.30
N LEU A 86 1.13 10.42 2.76
CA LEU A 86 0.58 11.65 2.21
C LEU A 86 0.39 12.73 3.29
N LEU A 87 -0.25 12.38 4.41
CA LEU A 87 -0.47 13.31 5.52
C LEU A 87 0.85 13.79 6.13
N GLN A 88 1.80 12.88 6.35
CA GLN A 88 3.09 13.25 6.87
C GLN A 88 3.85 14.17 5.92
N GLY A 89 3.77 13.90 4.61
CA GLY A 89 4.44 14.76 3.65
C GLY A 89 3.82 16.15 3.51
N VAL A 90 2.49 16.25 3.63
CA VAL A 90 1.82 17.54 3.75
C VAL A 90 2.31 18.28 5.01
N LEU A 91 2.31 17.63 6.17
CA LEU A 91 2.73 18.27 7.42
C LEU A 91 4.19 18.75 7.39
N GLU A 92 5.10 17.99 6.76
CA GLU A 92 6.49 18.41 6.56
C GLU A 92 6.60 19.67 5.70
N ILE A 93 5.83 19.77 4.61
CA ILE A 93 5.80 20.97 3.77
C ILE A 93 5.23 22.17 4.53
N TYR A 94 4.24 21.94 5.42
CA TYR A 94 3.72 22.97 6.32
C TYR A 94 4.65 23.29 7.51
N GLY A 95 5.75 22.55 7.70
CA GLY A 95 6.70 22.76 8.80
C GLY A 95 6.18 22.34 10.18
N THR A 96 5.15 21.48 10.24
CA THR A 96 4.54 21.03 11.50
C THR A 96 4.85 19.55 11.72
N THR A 97 5.12 19.16 12.95
CA THR A 97 5.29 17.75 13.32
C THR A 97 4.16 17.33 14.23
N ASN A 98 3.39 16.32 13.83
CA ASN A 98 2.28 15.83 14.63
C ASN A 98 2.53 14.39 15.10
N ARG A 99 2.45 14.18 16.42
CA ARG A 99 2.61 12.85 17.03
C ARG A 99 1.53 11.86 16.57
N LEU A 100 0.39 12.32 16.06
CA LEU A 100 -0.64 11.46 15.47
C LEU A 100 -0.15 10.68 14.25
N MET A 101 0.92 11.13 13.57
CA MET A 101 1.45 10.40 12.41
C MET A 101 1.95 9.00 12.77
N ILE A 102 2.46 8.81 14.00
CA ILE A 102 2.91 7.49 14.46
C ILE A 102 1.79 6.45 14.45
N VAL A 103 0.54 6.89 14.62
CA VAL A 103 -0.63 6.00 14.63
C VAL A 103 -0.83 5.38 13.24
N TYR A 104 -0.61 6.14 12.16
CA TYR A 104 -0.73 5.61 10.79
C TYR A 104 0.35 4.58 10.47
N TRP A 105 1.58 4.81 10.93
CA TRP A 105 2.67 3.85 10.79
C TRP A 105 2.42 2.57 11.58
N VAL A 106 1.98 2.70 12.84
CA VAL A 106 1.71 1.55 13.71
C VAL A 106 0.50 0.76 13.23
N THR A 107 -0.61 1.41 12.88
CA THR A 107 -1.81 0.73 12.38
C THR A 107 -1.57 0.10 11.02
N GLY A 108 -0.95 0.83 10.08
CA GLY A 108 -0.59 0.30 8.76
C GLY A 108 0.35 -0.90 8.84
N GLY A 109 1.39 -0.81 9.68
CA GLY A 109 2.30 -1.93 9.95
C GLY A 109 1.59 -3.12 10.60
N ALA A 110 0.74 -2.88 11.60
CA ALA A 110 -0.04 -3.94 12.24
C ALA A 110 -0.96 -4.67 11.27
N PHE A 111 -1.63 -3.95 10.35
CA PHE A 111 -2.48 -4.54 9.33
C PHE A 111 -1.70 -5.35 8.29
N LEU A 112 -0.52 -4.89 7.87
CA LEU A 112 0.36 -5.67 6.99
C LEU A 112 0.87 -6.94 7.67
N ILE A 113 1.37 -6.84 8.91
CA ILE A 113 1.84 -8.00 9.67
C ILE A 113 0.70 -8.99 9.91
N GLY A 114 -0.50 -8.49 10.27
CA GLY A 114 -1.69 -9.32 10.43
C GLY A 114 -2.12 -10.00 9.12
N GLY A 115 -2.06 -9.28 7.99
CA GLY A 115 -2.35 -9.83 6.66
C GLY A 115 -1.35 -10.92 6.24
N ALA A 116 -0.06 -10.72 6.50
CA ALA A 116 1.00 -11.72 6.29
C ALA A 116 0.84 -12.94 7.20
N ALA A 117 0.61 -12.73 8.50
CA ALA A 117 0.37 -13.81 9.47
C ALA A 117 -0.87 -14.64 9.09
N ALA A 118 -1.94 -13.98 8.64
CA ALA A 118 -3.15 -14.64 8.13
C ALA A 118 -2.88 -15.42 6.84
N TYR A 119 -1.97 -14.95 5.99
CA TYR A 119 -1.55 -15.67 4.80
C TYR A 119 -0.82 -16.97 5.15
N PHE A 120 0.15 -16.91 6.08
CA PHE A 120 0.90 -18.07 6.54
C PHE A 120 0.03 -19.09 7.29
N THR A 121 -0.88 -18.65 8.16
CA THR A 121 -1.81 -19.53 8.87
C THR A 121 -2.86 -20.14 7.95
N GLY A 122 -3.32 -19.40 6.92
CA GLY A 122 -4.21 -19.93 5.88
C GLY A 122 -3.56 -20.98 4.99
N SER A 123 -2.25 -20.88 4.73
CA SER A 123 -1.49 -21.90 3.98
C SER A 123 -1.39 -23.24 4.73
N ARG A 124 -1.29 -23.20 6.06
CA ARG A 124 -1.15 -24.39 6.94
C ARG A 124 -2.41 -25.26 7.01
N ARG A 125 -3.62 -24.69 6.89
CA ARG A 125 -4.89 -25.43 6.98
C ARG A 125 -5.23 -26.31 5.77
N CYS A 126 -4.46 -26.22 4.70
CA CYS A 126 -4.75 -26.94 3.45
C CYS A 126 -3.78 -28.12 3.24
N THR A 127 -3.02 -28.49 4.28
CA THR A 127 -2.08 -29.61 4.31
C THR A 127 -2.44 -30.65 5.38
N GLU A 128 -3.51 -30.42 6.15
CA GLU A 128 -4.16 -31.42 7.01
C GLU A 128 -5.43 -31.95 6.35
#